data_AF-A0A537WA62-F1
#
_entry.id   AF-A0A537WA62-F1
#
_cell.length_a   1.000
_cell.length_b   1.000
_cell.length_c   1.000
_cell.angle_alpha   90.00
_cell.angle_beta   90.00
_cell.angle_gamma   90.00
#
_symmetry.space_group_name_H-M   'P 1'
#
loop_
_entity.id
_entity.type
_entity.pdbx_description
1 polymer ?
#
loop_
_entity_poly.entity_id
_entity_poly.type
_entity_poly.pdbx_seq_one_letter_code
_entity_poly.pdbx_strand_id
1 'polypeptide(L)'
;MTSGGAMLGVAYGLIEANKHGWGSAPIILCFVGSALLFTAFVLFELAEERRPMFDIRLFRNRVFAGANIAGFVAMCSLLGFIFFTSLYLQNVRGFSPIHTGWVFLIATIPMSIGSPLAGKLADRIGARLPIAVGLALFGLSLVVMSRVVGLHASMWSLYPWLFISGFGFGMVLPPSTTTVVAAVPNEKSGVASGLMQALRQLGGALGIAIGGAIVNAQTSGFGPLDFRYNGAYVHGLRWVLLFTGAISFAGAGACLWLIRGRVLPAAQPASGAVSPG
;
A
#
# COMPACT_ATOMS: atom_id res chain seq x y z
N MET A 1 4.45 -0.31 22.33
CA MET A 1 5.18 0.99 22.42
C MET A 1 6.41 1.02 21.52
N THR A 2 7.11 -0.11 21.33
CA THR A 2 8.22 -0.28 20.37
C THR A 2 7.82 -0.07 18.90
N SER A 3 6.62 -0.48 18.49
CA SER A 3 6.11 -0.27 17.12
C SER A 3 5.85 1.19 16.76
N GLY A 4 5.39 2.00 17.72
CA GLY A 4 5.17 3.44 17.51
C GLY A 4 6.49 4.21 17.35
N GLY A 5 7.51 3.84 18.11
CA GLY A 5 8.87 4.38 17.96
C GLY A 5 9.49 4.02 16.61
N ALA A 6 9.28 2.79 16.13
CA ALA A 6 9.75 2.37 14.82
C ALA A 6 9.06 3.13 13.67
N MET A 7 7.74 3.33 13.74
CA MET A 7 7.01 4.12 12.73
C MET A 7 7.41 5.60 12.75
N LEU A 8 7.65 6.17 13.93
CA LEU A 8 8.17 7.54 14.07
C LEU A 8 9.59 7.67 13.51
N GLY A 9 10.46 6.68 13.75
CA GLY A 9 11.82 6.64 13.20
C GLY A 9 11.83 6.53 11.67
N VAL A 10 10.94 5.72 11.11
CA VAL A 10 10.77 5.60 9.65
C VAL A 10 10.21 6.89 9.06
N ALA A 11 9.21 7.50 9.70
CA ALA A 11 8.64 8.77 9.25
C ALA A 11 9.68 9.91 9.30
N TYR A 12 10.45 9.99 10.38
CA TYR A 12 11.53 10.97 10.54
C TYR A 12 12.63 10.76 9.49
N GLY A 13 13.07 9.51 9.28
CA GLY A 13 14.04 9.17 8.25
C GLY A 13 13.56 9.52 6.83
N LEU A 14 12.27 9.37 6.54
CA LEU A 14 11.67 9.69 5.25
C LEU A 14 11.53 11.21 5.02
N ILE A 15 11.32 11.98 6.10
CA ILE A 15 11.28 13.45 6.05
C ILE A 15 12.69 14.01 5.80
N GLU A 16 13.71 13.47 6.47
CA GLU A 16 15.09 13.97 6.37
C GLU A 16 15.83 13.44 5.11
N ALA A 17 15.34 12.34 4.52
CA ALA A 17 15.81 11.80 3.24
C ALA A 17 15.75 12.80 2.09
N ASN A 18 14.78 13.73 2.13
CA ASN A 18 14.64 14.79 1.12
C ASN A 18 15.82 15.78 1.12
N LYS A 19 16.61 15.86 2.19
CA LYS A 19 17.79 16.75 2.26
C LYS A 19 19.11 16.07 1.90
N HIS A 20 19.23 14.74 2.04
CA HIS A 20 20.52 14.04 1.98
C HIS A 20 20.70 13.08 0.80
N GLY A 21 19.64 12.82 0.03
CA GLY A 21 19.70 11.95 -1.15
C GLY A 21 19.61 10.45 -0.82
N TRP A 22 19.19 9.67 -1.81
CA TRP A 22 18.78 8.26 -1.70
C TRP A 22 19.92 7.28 -1.33
N GLY A 23 21.17 7.66 -1.58
CA GLY A 23 22.37 6.90 -1.19
C GLY A 23 22.93 7.26 0.19
N SER A 24 22.23 8.12 0.94
CA SER A 24 22.73 8.57 2.25
C SER A 24 22.67 7.45 3.29
N ALA A 25 23.75 7.33 4.06
CA ALA A 25 23.89 6.37 5.16
C ALA A 25 22.65 6.29 6.09
N PRO A 26 21.93 7.37 6.42
CA PRO A 26 20.73 7.32 7.26
C PRO A 26 19.57 6.51 6.68
N ILE A 27 19.33 6.59 5.37
CA ILE A 27 18.22 5.86 4.71
C ILE A 27 18.54 4.36 4.69
N ILE A 28 19.78 4.02 4.37
CA ILE A 28 20.28 2.64 4.41
C ILE A 28 20.23 2.11 5.85
N LEU A 29 20.60 2.92 6.85
CA LEU A 29 20.46 2.58 8.28
C LEU A 29 19.01 2.40 8.72
N CYS A 30 18.05 3.14 8.16
CA CYS A 30 16.62 2.92 8.43
C CYS A 30 16.09 1.63 7.80
N PHE A 31 16.54 1.28 6.59
CA PHE A 31 16.19 0.01 5.94
C PHE A 31 16.85 -1.18 6.63
N VAL A 32 18.14 -1.10 6.92
CA VAL A 32 18.90 -2.10 7.69
C VAL A 32 18.33 -2.20 9.11
N GLY A 33 17.99 -1.08 9.74
CA GLY A 33 17.36 -1.04 11.05
C GLY A 33 15.97 -1.67 11.07
N SER A 34 15.15 -1.44 10.04
CA SER A 34 13.85 -2.11 9.90
C SER A 34 14.02 -3.61 9.63
N ALA A 35 14.98 -4.00 8.80
CA ALA A 35 15.29 -5.40 8.54
C ALA A 35 15.80 -6.10 9.81
N LEU A 36 16.71 -5.47 10.56
CA LEU A 36 17.24 -6.00 11.82
C LEU A 36 16.18 -6.08 12.91
N LEU A 37 15.30 -5.08 13.04
CA LEU A 37 14.19 -5.11 13.99
C LEU A 37 13.16 -6.17 13.60
N PHE A 38 12.89 -6.36 12.31
CA PHE A 38 12.01 -7.41 11.82
C PHE A 38 12.61 -8.80 12.04
N THR A 39 13.89 -8.99 11.73
CA THR A 39 14.62 -10.24 11.99
C THR A 39 14.72 -10.52 13.49
N ALA A 40 15.01 -9.52 14.32
CA ALA A 40 15.04 -9.67 15.77
C ALA A 40 13.65 -10.02 16.33
N PHE A 41 12.58 -9.41 15.82
CA PHE A 41 11.22 -9.76 16.17
C PHE A 41 10.89 -11.22 15.79
N VAL A 42 11.20 -11.63 14.56
CA VAL A 42 10.98 -13.01 14.08
C VAL A 42 11.78 -14.03 14.90
N LEU A 43 13.05 -13.74 15.20
CA LEU A 43 13.90 -14.63 16.01
C LEU A 43 13.44 -14.70 17.46
N PHE A 44 13.02 -13.58 18.05
CA PHE A 44 12.45 -13.53 19.39
C PHE A 44 11.13 -14.33 19.46
N GLU A 45 10.31 -14.23 18.43
CA GLU A 45 9.03 -14.94 18.36
C GLU A 45 9.18 -16.43 18.04
N LEU A 46 10.21 -16.82 17.28
CA LEU A 46 10.56 -18.22 17.03
C LEU A 46 11.24 -18.89 18.24
N ALA A 47 11.94 -18.13 19.08
CA ALA A 47 12.53 -18.63 20.32
C ALA A 47 11.48 -18.92 21.40
N GLU A 48 10.29 -18.32 21.31
CA GLU A 48 9.19 -18.50 22.26
C GLU A 48 8.33 -19.74 21.89
N GLU A 49 8.83 -20.94 22.20
CA GLU A 49 8.19 -22.21 21.81
C GLU A 49 6.81 -22.47 22.45
N ARG A 50 6.46 -21.79 23.55
CA ARG A 50 5.32 -22.18 24.39
C ARG A 50 3.97 -21.64 23.93
N ARG A 51 3.92 -20.52 23.20
CA ARG A 51 2.70 -19.90 22.66
C ARG A 51 3.04 -19.00 21.45
N PRO A 52 3.24 -19.54 20.24
CA PRO A 52 3.49 -18.71 19.07
C PRO A 52 2.33 -17.72 18.91
N MET A 53 2.65 -16.42 19.00
CA MET A 53 1.66 -15.35 18.93
C MET A 53 0.96 -15.34 17.56
N PHE A 54 1.69 -15.75 16.51
CA PHE A 54 1.16 -15.91 15.16
C PHE A 54 1.06 -17.37 14.71
N ASP A 55 -0.17 -17.85 14.52
CA ASP A 55 -0.43 -19.17 13.94
C ASP A 55 -0.42 -19.07 12.40
N ILE A 56 0.61 -19.57 11.73
CA ILE A 56 0.70 -19.58 10.25
C ILE A 56 -0.49 -20.27 9.57
N ARG A 57 -1.22 -21.13 10.30
CA ARG A 57 -2.43 -21.80 9.80
C ARG A 57 -3.55 -20.81 9.52
N LEU A 58 -3.45 -19.58 10.02
CA LEU A 58 -4.42 -18.52 9.72
C LEU A 58 -4.42 -18.13 8.24
N PHE A 59 -3.29 -18.26 7.53
CA PHE A 59 -3.23 -18.10 6.07
C PHE A 59 -3.93 -19.23 5.30
N ARG A 60 -4.27 -20.35 5.96
CA ARG A 60 -5.14 -21.39 5.38
C ARG A 60 -6.57 -20.89 5.22
N ASN A 61 -6.97 -19.86 5.97
CA ASN A 61 -8.21 -19.13 5.72
C ASN A 61 -8.04 -18.23 4.50
N ARG A 62 -8.69 -18.59 3.39
CA ARG A 62 -8.61 -17.88 2.11
C ARG A 62 -9.09 -16.43 2.22
N VAL A 63 -10.03 -16.12 3.11
CA VAL A 63 -10.52 -14.76 3.33
C VAL A 63 -9.46 -13.91 4.01
N PHE A 64 -8.80 -14.44 5.06
CA PHE A 64 -7.70 -13.77 5.75
C PHE A 64 -6.51 -13.54 4.81
N ALA A 65 -6.11 -14.58 4.05
CA ALA A 65 -5.03 -14.47 3.08
C ALA A 65 -5.36 -13.46 1.97
N GLY A 66 -6.58 -13.52 1.41
CA GLY A 66 -7.02 -12.61 0.36
C GLY A 66 -7.05 -11.15 0.80
N ALA A 67 -7.54 -10.86 2.01
CA ALA A 67 -7.59 -9.51 2.54
C ALA A 67 -6.19 -8.93 2.83
N ASN A 68 -5.25 -9.75 3.31
CA ASN A 68 -3.85 -9.37 3.51
C ASN A 68 -3.12 -9.15 2.18
N ILE A 69 -3.31 -10.03 1.19
CA ILE A 69 -2.75 -9.86 -0.17
C ILE A 69 -3.27 -8.58 -0.80
N ALA A 70 -4.58 -8.29 -0.69
CA ALA A 70 -5.16 -7.06 -1.20
C ALA A 70 -4.53 -5.81 -0.54
N GLY A 71 -4.34 -5.83 0.79
CA GLY A 71 -3.68 -4.73 1.51
C GLY A 71 -2.21 -4.55 1.12
N PHE A 72 -1.47 -5.65 0.96
CA PHE A 72 -0.09 -5.66 0.49
C PHE A 72 0.02 -5.06 -0.91
N VAL A 73 -0.79 -5.54 -1.87
CA VAL A 73 -0.79 -5.05 -3.25
C VAL A 73 -1.19 -3.58 -3.31
N ALA A 74 -2.21 -3.17 -2.56
CA ALA A 74 -2.64 -1.78 -2.50
C ALA A 74 -1.50 -0.86 -2.05
N MET A 75 -0.77 -1.23 -1.00
CA MET A 75 0.35 -0.42 -0.51
C MET A 75 1.56 -0.43 -1.44
N CYS A 76 1.86 -1.58 -2.06
CA CYS A 76 2.90 -1.68 -3.10
C CYS A 76 2.61 -0.72 -4.25
N SER A 77 1.40 -0.76 -4.77
CA SER A 77 0.98 0.12 -5.86
C SER A 77 0.94 1.58 -5.42
N LEU A 78 0.41 1.90 -4.23
CA LEU A 78 0.29 3.28 -3.76
C LEU A 78 1.64 3.95 -3.56
N LEU A 79 2.57 3.31 -2.82
CA LEU A 79 3.85 3.95 -2.53
C LEU A 79 4.73 4.06 -3.77
N GLY A 80 4.74 3.04 -4.65
CA GLY A 80 5.40 3.14 -5.94
C GLY A 80 4.82 4.29 -6.79
N PHE A 81 3.49 4.36 -6.89
CA PHE A 81 2.80 5.41 -7.61
C PHE A 81 3.11 6.82 -7.08
N ILE A 82 2.88 7.07 -5.79
CA ILE A 82 3.07 8.39 -5.16
C ILE A 82 4.52 8.83 -5.31
N PHE A 83 5.47 7.92 -5.04
CA PHE A 83 6.88 8.25 -5.02
C PHE A 83 7.37 8.71 -6.41
N PHE A 84 7.18 7.89 -7.43
CA PHE A 84 7.68 8.20 -8.78
C PHE A 84 6.87 9.28 -9.49
N THR A 85 5.58 9.41 -9.18
CA THR A 85 4.75 10.52 -9.69
C THR A 85 5.16 11.85 -9.06
N SER A 86 5.50 11.87 -7.77
CA SER A 86 6.01 13.07 -7.09
C SER A 86 7.31 13.55 -7.71
N LEU A 87 8.25 12.64 -7.94
CA LEU A 87 9.52 12.94 -8.62
C LEU A 87 9.31 13.41 -10.06
N TYR A 88 8.32 12.89 -10.79
CA TYR A 88 7.96 13.42 -12.11
C TYR A 88 7.46 14.85 -12.03
N LEU A 89 6.53 15.15 -11.11
CA LEU A 89 5.98 16.49 -10.96
C LEU A 89 7.08 17.50 -10.59
N GLN A 90 7.98 17.13 -9.68
CA GLN A 90 9.02 18.03 -9.21
C GLN A 90 10.19 18.15 -10.20
N ASN A 91 10.80 17.03 -10.59
CA ASN A 91 12.05 17.04 -11.36
C ASN A 91 11.82 17.19 -12.87
N VAL A 92 10.73 16.64 -13.41
CA VAL A 92 10.45 16.72 -14.86
C VAL A 92 9.50 17.87 -15.19
N ARG A 93 8.45 18.08 -14.38
CA ARG A 93 7.48 19.16 -14.61
C ARG A 93 7.85 20.48 -13.93
N GLY A 94 8.87 20.49 -13.07
CA GLY A 94 9.36 21.68 -12.40
C GLY A 94 8.41 22.24 -11.34
N PHE A 95 7.48 21.41 -10.83
CA PHE A 95 6.55 21.85 -9.80
C PHE A 95 7.28 21.99 -8.47
N SER A 96 6.92 23.01 -7.69
CA SER A 96 7.38 23.10 -6.31
C SER A 96 6.83 21.94 -5.47
N PRO A 97 7.47 21.58 -4.34
CA PRO A 97 6.95 20.57 -3.43
C PRO A 97 5.53 20.88 -2.97
N ILE A 98 5.22 22.17 -2.71
CA ILE A 98 3.88 22.59 -2.30
C ILE A 98 2.85 22.37 -3.42
N HIS A 99 3.16 22.74 -4.67
CA HIS A 99 2.28 22.48 -5.82
C HIS A 99 2.07 20.98 -6.05
N THR A 100 3.10 20.17 -5.87
CA THR A 100 3.00 18.71 -5.95
C THR A 100 2.04 18.17 -4.88
N GLY A 101 2.11 18.71 -3.65
CA GLY A 101 1.14 18.41 -2.60
C GLY A 101 -0.30 18.73 -3.00
N TRP A 102 -0.54 19.91 -3.58
CA TRP A 102 -1.87 20.28 -4.11
C TRP A 102 -2.39 19.31 -5.17
N VAL A 103 -1.52 18.84 -6.07
CA VAL A 103 -1.91 17.83 -7.07
C VAL A 103 -2.33 16.52 -6.40
N PHE A 104 -1.65 16.08 -5.34
CA PHE A 104 -2.03 14.86 -4.63
C PHE A 104 -3.32 15.02 -3.81
N LEU A 105 -3.73 16.23 -3.42
CA LEU A 105 -5.04 16.44 -2.79
C LEU A 105 -6.20 16.00 -3.70
N ILE A 106 -6.02 16.09 -5.01
CA ILE A 106 -7.00 15.60 -5.99
C ILE A 106 -7.22 14.09 -5.85
N ALA A 107 -6.22 13.34 -5.39
CA ALA A 107 -6.36 11.92 -5.05
C ALA A 107 -6.83 11.72 -3.58
N THR A 108 -6.37 12.54 -2.63
CA THR A 108 -6.74 12.38 -1.21
C THR A 108 -8.21 12.66 -0.93
N ILE A 109 -8.81 13.68 -1.55
CA ILE A 109 -10.24 14.02 -1.38
C ILE A 109 -11.16 12.83 -1.71
N PRO A 110 -11.08 12.24 -2.92
CA PRO A 110 -11.91 11.08 -3.26
C PRO A 110 -11.56 9.83 -2.47
N MET A 111 -10.31 9.68 -2.01
CA MET A 111 -9.94 8.60 -1.08
C MET A 111 -10.73 8.68 0.23
N SER A 112 -10.85 9.88 0.80
CA SER A 112 -11.65 10.14 2.01
C SER A 112 -13.14 9.88 1.81
N ILE A 113 -13.65 9.99 0.57
CA ILE A 113 -15.05 9.67 0.23
C ILE A 113 -15.22 8.16 -0.02
N GLY A 114 -14.29 7.54 -0.73
CA GLY A 114 -14.31 6.11 -1.08
C GLY A 114 -14.19 5.20 0.14
N SER A 115 -13.43 5.62 1.15
CA SER A 115 -13.20 4.88 2.39
C SER A 115 -14.49 4.54 3.18
N PRO A 116 -15.31 5.53 3.62
CA PRO A 116 -16.55 5.24 4.33
C PRO A 116 -17.59 4.56 3.43
N LEU A 117 -17.60 4.87 2.12
CA LEU A 117 -18.50 4.21 1.18
C LEU A 117 -18.20 2.71 1.06
N ALA A 118 -16.92 2.34 0.99
CA ALA A 118 -16.50 0.95 0.91
C ALA A 118 -16.75 0.19 2.20
N GLY A 119 -16.62 0.83 3.37
CA GLY A 119 -17.04 0.25 4.65
C GLY A 119 -18.53 -0.12 4.62
N LYS A 120 -19.39 0.87 4.33
CA LYS A 120 -20.85 0.65 4.23
C LYS A 120 -21.23 -0.39 3.19
N LEU A 121 -20.54 -0.42 2.06
CA LEU A 121 -20.78 -1.39 1.00
C LEU A 121 -20.34 -2.79 1.45
N ALA A 122 -19.20 -2.91 2.12
CA ALA A 122 -18.72 -4.18 2.66
C ALA A 122 -19.65 -4.75 3.74
N ASP A 123 -20.26 -3.92 4.57
CA ASP A 123 -21.25 -4.36 5.56
C ASP A 123 -22.50 -4.95 4.88
N ARG A 124 -22.89 -4.43 3.70
CA ARG A 124 -24.09 -4.87 2.97
C ARG A 124 -23.86 -6.08 2.07
N ILE A 125 -22.77 -6.09 1.29
CA ILE A 125 -22.53 -7.09 0.23
C ILE A 125 -21.24 -7.90 0.46
N GLY A 126 -20.57 -7.71 1.59
CA GLY A 126 -19.28 -8.33 1.91
C GLY A 126 -18.09 -7.58 1.31
N ALA A 127 -16.91 -7.78 1.89
CA ALA A 127 -15.68 -7.07 1.51
C ALA A 127 -15.11 -7.42 0.13
N ARG A 128 -15.50 -8.58 -0.43
CA ARG A 128 -14.98 -9.09 -1.70
C ARG A 128 -15.11 -8.10 -2.86
N LEU A 129 -16.33 -7.61 -3.10
CA LEU A 129 -16.62 -6.74 -4.24
C LEU A 129 -16.01 -5.33 -4.06
N PRO A 130 -16.17 -4.65 -2.91
CA PRO A 130 -15.53 -3.35 -2.68
C PRO A 130 -14.01 -3.38 -2.90
N ILE A 131 -13.31 -4.39 -2.36
CA ILE A 131 -11.87 -4.53 -2.51
C ILE A 131 -11.48 -4.77 -3.98
N ALA A 132 -12.15 -5.70 -4.66
CA ALA A 132 -11.84 -6.03 -6.04
C ALA A 132 -12.10 -4.86 -6.99
N VAL A 133 -13.22 -4.17 -6.83
CA VAL A 133 -13.56 -2.97 -7.61
C VAL A 133 -12.58 -1.84 -7.32
N GLY A 134 -12.24 -1.61 -6.05
CA GLY A 134 -11.27 -0.59 -5.67
C GLY A 134 -9.88 -0.82 -6.29
N LEU A 135 -9.37 -2.05 -6.22
CA LEU A 135 -8.10 -2.44 -6.84
C LEU A 135 -8.16 -2.34 -8.38
N ALA A 136 -9.28 -2.71 -9.00
CA ALA A 136 -9.45 -2.60 -10.45
C ALA A 136 -9.52 -1.14 -10.91
N LEU A 137 -10.25 -0.27 -10.19
CA LEU A 137 -10.30 1.17 -10.47
C LEU A 137 -8.94 1.83 -10.28
N PHE A 138 -8.25 1.48 -9.19
CA PHE A 138 -6.90 1.97 -8.94
C PHE A 138 -5.95 1.51 -10.06
N GLY A 139 -5.94 0.21 -10.37
CA GLY A 139 -5.13 -0.35 -11.46
C GLY A 139 -5.42 0.29 -12.82
N LEU A 140 -6.70 0.49 -13.16
CA LEU A 140 -7.13 1.14 -14.39
C LEU A 140 -6.59 2.57 -14.46
N SER A 141 -6.73 3.34 -13.38
CA SER A 141 -6.23 4.72 -13.34
C SER A 141 -4.72 4.79 -13.61
N LEU A 142 -3.93 3.89 -13.02
CA LEU A 142 -2.49 3.83 -13.22
C LEU A 142 -2.12 3.40 -14.65
N VAL A 143 -2.81 2.39 -15.20
CA VAL A 143 -2.59 1.95 -16.58
C VAL A 143 -2.90 3.08 -17.57
N VAL A 144 -3.99 3.82 -17.38
CA VAL A 144 -4.32 4.95 -18.27
C VAL A 144 -3.34 6.12 -18.06
N MET A 145 -2.96 6.44 -16.81
CA MET A 145 -1.93 7.44 -16.52
C MET A 145 -0.60 7.12 -17.22
N SER A 146 -0.24 5.84 -17.35
CA SER A 146 0.97 5.44 -18.08
C SER A 146 0.94 5.82 -19.56
N ARG A 147 -0.24 6.00 -20.16
CA ARG A 147 -0.39 6.41 -21.57
C ARG A 147 -0.39 7.92 -21.73
N VAL A 148 -0.91 8.66 -20.75
CA VAL A 148 -1.03 10.11 -20.84
C VAL A 148 0.18 10.87 -20.27
N VAL A 149 0.98 10.24 -19.40
CA VAL A 149 2.20 10.87 -18.86
C VAL A 149 3.22 11.13 -19.97
N GLY A 150 3.86 12.29 -19.94
CA GLY A 150 4.72 12.79 -21.01
C GLY A 150 5.46 14.07 -20.60
N LEU A 151 6.55 14.40 -21.30
CA LEU A 151 7.36 15.60 -21.02
C LEU A 151 6.53 16.90 -21.02
N HIS A 152 5.57 16.99 -21.94
CA HIS A 152 4.68 18.15 -22.13
C HIS A 152 3.21 17.76 -21.95
N ALA A 153 2.93 16.70 -21.17
CA ALA A 153 1.56 16.25 -20.96
C ALA A 153 0.73 17.33 -20.24
N SER A 154 -0.51 17.52 -20.71
CA SER A 154 -1.46 18.40 -20.06
C SER A 154 -1.88 17.82 -18.71
N MET A 155 -1.77 18.59 -17.64
CA MET A 155 -2.18 18.14 -16.29
C MET A 155 -3.68 17.86 -16.21
N TRP A 156 -4.49 18.52 -17.05
CA TRP A 156 -5.91 18.25 -17.19
C TRP A 156 -6.21 16.81 -17.65
N SER A 157 -5.28 16.16 -18.35
CA SER A 157 -5.40 14.76 -18.71
C SER A 157 -5.09 13.81 -17.55
N LEU A 158 -4.37 14.27 -16.52
CA LEU A 158 -3.96 13.47 -15.36
C LEU A 158 -4.93 13.59 -14.19
N TYR A 159 -5.55 14.76 -13.98
CA TYR A 159 -6.42 15.01 -12.82
C TYR A 159 -7.60 14.04 -12.67
N PRO A 160 -8.33 13.65 -13.74
CA PRO A 160 -9.41 12.68 -13.60
C PRO A 160 -8.92 11.32 -13.11
N TRP A 161 -7.75 10.89 -13.58
CA TRP A 161 -7.17 9.62 -13.18
C TRP A 161 -6.56 9.67 -11.78
N LEU A 162 -6.00 10.81 -11.37
CA LEU A 162 -5.63 11.05 -9.96
C LEU A 162 -6.85 10.91 -9.05
N PHE A 163 -7.98 11.50 -9.44
CA PHE A 163 -9.22 11.38 -8.69
C PHE A 163 -9.71 9.93 -8.58
N ILE A 164 -9.77 9.22 -9.71
CA ILE A 164 -10.16 7.80 -9.76
C ILE A 164 -9.19 6.94 -8.95
N SER A 165 -7.90 7.25 -9.00
CA SER A 165 -6.87 6.52 -8.26
C SER A 165 -7.09 6.62 -6.75
N GLY A 166 -7.37 7.83 -6.27
CA GLY A 166 -7.70 8.08 -4.88
C GLY A 166 -8.98 7.38 -4.43
N PHE A 167 -10.05 7.50 -5.21
CA PHE A 167 -11.30 6.81 -4.95
C PHE A 167 -11.12 5.28 -4.88
N GLY A 168 -10.48 4.70 -5.90
CA GLY A 168 -10.22 3.28 -6.01
C GLY A 168 -9.40 2.76 -4.84
N PHE A 169 -8.32 3.45 -4.46
CA PHE A 169 -7.52 3.10 -3.29
C PHE A 169 -8.32 3.20 -1.99
N GLY A 170 -9.12 4.27 -1.83
CA GLY A 170 -10.01 4.46 -0.69
C GLY A 170 -10.98 3.30 -0.50
N MET A 171 -11.40 2.64 -1.58
CA MET A 171 -12.30 1.49 -1.51
C MET A 171 -11.67 0.19 -0.99
N VAL A 172 -10.34 0.13 -0.85
CA VAL A 172 -9.62 -1.13 -0.55
C VAL A 172 -9.30 -1.28 0.93
N LEU A 173 -8.68 -0.26 1.54
CA LEU A 173 -8.10 -0.42 2.89
C LEU A 173 -9.13 -0.67 4.00
N PRO A 174 -10.25 0.06 4.09
CA PRO A 174 -11.22 -0.19 5.16
C PRO A 174 -11.78 -1.62 5.14
N PRO A 175 -12.35 -2.12 4.03
CA PRO A 175 -12.88 -3.49 4.01
C PRO A 175 -11.79 -4.56 4.13
N SER A 176 -10.57 -4.31 3.65
CA SER A 176 -9.42 -5.21 3.89
C SER A 176 -9.14 -5.31 5.40
N THR A 177 -9.08 -4.17 6.10
CA THR A 177 -8.78 -4.12 7.53
C THR A 177 -9.84 -4.83 8.36
N THR A 178 -11.11 -4.51 8.13
CA THR A 178 -12.22 -5.14 8.87
C THR A 178 -12.26 -6.65 8.62
N THR A 179 -12.01 -7.10 7.39
CA THR A 179 -11.96 -8.53 7.05
C THR A 179 -10.84 -9.27 7.76
N VAL A 180 -9.64 -8.68 7.84
CA VAL A 180 -8.50 -9.28 8.55
C VAL A 180 -8.78 -9.41 10.05
N VAL A 181 -9.28 -8.34 10.66
CA VAL A 181 -9.56 -8.31 12.11
C VAL A 181 -10.72 -9.23 12.47
N ALA A 182 -11.77 -9.29 11.65
CA ALA A 182 -12.92 -10.16 11.88
C ALA A 182 -12.62 -11.66 11.65
N ALA A 183 -11.53 -11.99 10.97
CA ALA A 183 -11.14 -13.38 10.70
C ALA A 183 -10.36 -14.04 11.85
N VAL A 184 -10.09 -13.32 12.94
CA VAL A 184 -9.40 -13.84 14.13
C VAL A 184 -10.22 -13.66 15.40
N PRO A 185 -10.02 -14.52 16.43
CA PRO A 185 -10.55 -14.27 17.76
C PRO A 185 -10.04 -12.93 18.33
N ASN A 186 -10.85 -12.31 19.20
CA ASN A 186 -10.55 -10.98 19.77
C ASN A 186 -9.17 -10.95 20.47
N GLU A 187 -8.77 -12.04 21.11
CA GLU A 187 -7.50 -12.18 21.82
C GLU A 187 -6.29 -12.13 20.87
N LYS A 188 -6.49 -12.43 19.59
CA LYS A 188 -5.45 -12.45 18.54
C LYS A 188 -5.54 -11.27 17.57
N SER A 189 -6.52 -10.38 17.74
CA SER A 189 -6.75 -9.19 16.90
C SER A 189 -5.54 -8.25 16.83
N GLY A 190 -4.83 -8.10 17.95
CA GLY A 190 -3.60 -7.30 18.03
C GLY A 190 -2.47 -7.85 17.15
N VAL A 191 -2.26 -9.17 17.18
CA VAL A 191 -1.24 -9.84 16.36
C VAL A 191 -1.61 -9.77 14.87
N ALA A 192 -2.88 -10.04 14.54
CA ALA A 192 -3.37 -9.95 13.16
C ALA A 192 -3.22 -8.54 12.57
N SER A 193 -3.51 -7.51 13.37
CA SER A 193 -3.34 -6.10 12.99
C SER A 193 -1.86 -5.76 12.79
N GLY A 194 -0.98 -6.24 13.68
CA GLY A 194 0.47 -6.07 13.57
C GLY A 194 1.03 -6.70 12.30
N LEU A 195 0.66 -7.94 12.00
CA LEU A 195 1.06 -8.61 10.77
C LEU A 195 0.55 -7.88 9.52
N MET A 196 -0.73 -7.50 9.51
CA MET A 196 -1.31 -6.78 8.39
C MET A 196 -0.56 -5.47 8.13
N GLN A 197 -0.21 -4.74 9.19
CA GLN A 197 0.58 -3.52 9.06
C GLN A 197 2.00 -3.83 8.55
N ALA A 198 2.65 -4.88 9.05
CA ALA A 198 3.97 -5.31 8.56
C ALA A 198 3.92 -5.66 7.06
N LEU A 199 2.93 -6.44 6.61
CA LEU A 199 2.73 -6.77 5.19
C LEU A 199 2.48 -5.51 4.35
N ARG A 200 1.68 -4.57 4.85
CA ARG A 200 1.44 -3.28 4.19
C ARG A 200 2.73 -2.48 4.01
N GLN A 201 3.56 -2.38 5.04
CA GLN A 201 4.85 -1.69 4.96
C GLN A 201 5.82 -2.40 4.00
N LEU A 202 5.88 -3.74 4.06
CA LEU A 202 6.68 -4.54 3.14
C LEU A 202 6.24 -4.34 1.68
N GLY A 203 4.93 -4.36 1.43
CA GLY A 203 4.37 -4.08 0.11
C GLY A 203 4.81 -2.70 -0.40
N GLY A 204 4.62 -1.67 0.42
CA GLY A 204 5.03 -0.31 0.08
C GLY A 204 6.53 -0.16 -0.22
N ALA A 205 7.38 -0.77 0.60
CA ALA A 205 8.84 -0.78 0.39
C ALA A 205 9.22 -1.49 -0.91
N LEU A 206 8.60 -2.64 -1.21
CA LEU A 206 8.81 -3.36 -2.47
C LEU A 206 8.36 -2.55 -3.69
N GLY A 207 7.24 -1.82 -3.59
CA GLY A 207 6.77 -0.93 -4.64
C GLY A 207 7.79 0.15 -5.01
N ILE A 208 8.39 0.79 -3.99
CA ILE A 208 9.45 1.79 -4.19
C ILE A 208 10.72 1.14 -4.76
N ALA A 209 11.16 0.00 -4.21
CA ALA A 209 12.38 -0.67 -4.64
C ALA A 209 12.31 -1.15 -6.09
N ILE A 210 11.22 -1.83 -6.47
CA ILE A 210 10.99 -2.31 -7.84
C ILE A 210 10.82 -1.12 -8.78
N GLY A 211 10.05 -0.11 -8.40
CA GLY A 211 9.90 1.10 -9.22
C GLY A 211 11.23 1.82 -9.43
N GLY A 212 12.10 1.82 -8.41
CA GLY A 212 13.43 2.41 -8.48
C GLY A 212 14.33 1.66 -9.44
N ALA A 213 14.32 0.33 -9.39
CA ALA A 213 15.03 -0.51 -10.34
C ALA A 213 14.52 -0.28 -11.78
N ILE A 214 13.20 -0.18 -11.98
CA ILE A 214 12.59 0.10 -13.29
C ILE A 214 13.05 1.46 -13.84
N VAL A 215 12.99 2.52 -13.03
CA VAL A 215 13.42 3.86 -13.46
C VAL A 215 14.92 3.91 -13.69
N ASN A 216 15.71 3.34 -12.79
CA ASN A 216 17.17 3.29 -12.90
C ASN A 216 17.64 2.54 -14.14
N ALA A 217 16.97 1.44 -14.51
CA ALA A 217 17.24 0.73 -15.75
C ALA A 217 17.07 1.60 -17.01
N GLN A 218 16.23 2.64 -16.94
CA GLN A 218 16.05 3.60 -18.03
C GLN A 218 17.01 4.79 -17.94
N THR A 219 17.36 5.23 -16.73
CA THR A 219 18.11 6.48 -16.51
C THR A 219 19.61 6.31 -16.28
N SER A 220 20.09 5.10 -15.96
CA SER A 220 21.48 4.82 -15.55
C SER A 220 22.55 5.22 -16.58
N GLY A 221 22.21 5.32 -17.86
CA GLY A 221 23.11 5.78 -18.93
C GLY A 221 23.20 7.30 -19.09
N PHE A 222 22.45 8.08 -18.30
CA PHE A 222 22.34 9.53 -18.45
C PHE A 222 22.73 10.25 -17.16
N GLY A 223 23.58 11.27 -17.29
CA GLY A 223 23.85 12.19 -16.18
C GLY A 223 22.62 13.05 -15.84
N PRO A 224 22.52 13.61 -14.61
CA PRO A 224 21.38 14.44 -14.21
C PRO A 224 21.18 15.71 -15.04
N LEU A 225 22.24 16.19 -15.71
CA LEU A 225 22.22 17.37 -16.57
C LEU A 225 21.97 17.04 -18.05
N ASP A 226 21.87 15.75 -18.40
CA ASP A 226 21.58 15.34 -19.76
C ASP A 226 20.12 15.64 -20.10
N PHE A 227 19.88 16.34 -21.21
CA PHE A 227 18.52 16.66 -21.69
C PHE A 227 17.67 15.41 -21.93
N ARG A 228 18.29 14.25 -22.15
CA ARG A 228 17.62 12.95 -22.35
C ARG A 228 17.14 12.32 -21.03
N TYR A 229 17.69 12.74 -19.89
CA TYR A 229 17.36 12.18 -18.58
C TYR A 229 15.86 12.26 -18.29
N ASN A 230 15.24 13.43 -18.54
CA ASN A 230 13.81 13.62 -18.31
C ASN A 230 12.94 12.71 -19.19
N GLY A 231 13.34 12.49 -20.44
CA GLY A 231 12.65 11.56 -21.35
C GLY A 231 12.74 10.11 -20.87
N ALA A 232 13.94 9.68 -20.46
CA ALA A 232 14.18 8.37 -19.89
C ALA A 232 13.42 8.15 -18.58
N TYR A 233 13.36 9.17 -17.72
CA TYR A 233 12.59 9.15 -16.48
C TYR A 233 11.10 8.98 -16.76
N VAL A 234 10.54 9.75 -17.70
CA VAL A 234 9.13 9.60 -18.10
C VAL A 234 8.86 8.19 -18.63
N HIS A 235 9.77 7.63 -19.45
CA HIS A 235 9.64 6.25 -19.91
C HIS A 235 9.66 5.25 -18.75
N GLY A 236 10.58 5.41 -17.79
CA GLY A 236 10.61 4.62 -16.56
C GLY A 236 9.33 4.72 -15.76
N LEU A 237 8.80 5.94 -15.57
CA LEU A 237 7.53 6.17 -14.87
C LEU A 237 6.36 5.45 -15.57
N ARG A 238 6.31 5.42 -16.91
CA ARG A 238 5.30 4.64 -17.63
C ARG A 238 5.34 3.17 -17.24
N TRP A 239 6.53 2.58 -17.17
CA TRP A 239 6.71 1.19 -16.74
C TRP A 239 6.34 0.96 -15.28
N VAL A 240 6.67 1.90 -14.38
CA VAL A 240 6.23 1.83 -12.98
C VAL A 240 4.71 1.86 -12.87
N LEU A 241 4.05 2.77 -13.59
CA LEU A 241 2.58 2.88 -13.62
C LEU A 241 1.92 1.64 -14.23
N LEU A 242 2.51 1.04 -15.27
CA LEU A 242 2.03 -0.23 -15.83
C LEU A 242 2.22 -1.39 -14.86
N PHE A 243 3.37 -1.49 -14.21
CA PHE A 243 3.66 -2.54 -13.22
C PHE A 243 2.70 -2.45 -12.03
N THR A 244 2.57 -1.27 -11.42
CA THR A 244 1.65 -1.02 -10.30
C THR A 244 0.19 -1.14 -10.71
N GLY A 245 -0.15 -0.80 -11.95
CA GLY A 245 -1.46 -1.06 -12.53
C GLY A 245 -1.76 -2.56 -12.67
N ALA A 246 -0.83 -3.30 -13.27
CA ALA A 246 -0.95 -4.74 -13.51
C ALA A 246 -1.02 -5.55 -12.21
N ILE A 247 -0.18 -5.23 -11.21
CA ILE A 247 -0.23 -5.91 -9.91
C ILE A 247 -1.55 -5.59 -9.18
N SER A 248 -2.11 -4.39 -9.34
CA SER A 248 -3.43 -4.04 -8.79
C SER A 248 -4.54 -4.87 -9.42
N PHE A 249 -4.53 -5.07 -10.75
CA PHE A 249 -5.47 -5.96 -11.43
C PHE A 249 -5.30 -7.42 -11.02
N ALA A 250 -4.06 -7.91 -10.90
CA ALA A 250 -3.77 -9.25 -10.39
C ALA A 250 -4.29 -9.41 -8.95
N GLY A 251 -4.12 -8.39 -8.11
CA GLY A 251 -4.67 -8.33 -6.75
C GLY A 251 -6.20 -8.34 -6.73
N ALA A 252 -6.86 -7.63 -7.66
CA ALA A 252 -8.31 -7.68 -7.82
C ALA A 252 -8.79 -9.10 -8.17
N GLY A 253 -8.11 -9.77 -9.12
CA GLY A 253 -8.39 -11.16 -9.48
C GLY A 253 -8.17 -12.13 -8.32
N ALA A 254 -7.05 -12.00 -7.60
CA ALA A 254 -6.74 -12.79 -6.41
C ALA A 254 -7.79 -12.58 -5.31
N CYS A 255 -8.24 -11.35 -5.09
CA CYS A 255 -9.32 -11.03 -4.16
C CYS A 255 -10.63 -11.72 -4.55
N LEU A 256 -11.01 -11.65 -5.84
CA LEU A 256 -12.21 -12.35 -6.34
C LEU A 256 -12.10 -13.88 -6.22
N TRP A 257 -10.90 -14.44 -6.22
CA TRP A 257 -10.69 -15.88 -6.11
C TRP A 257 -10.59 -16.36 -4.65
N LEU A 258 -9.93 -15.60 -3.78
CA LEU A 258 -9.64 -15.97 -2.40
C LEU A 258 -10.78 -15.61 -1.44
N ILE A 259 -11.40 -14.44 -1.60
CA ILE A 259 -12.50 -13.98 -0.74
C ILE A 259 -13.82 -14.57 -1.25
N ARG A 260 -13.92 -15.91 -1.29
CA ARG A 260 -15.14 -16.64 -1.61
C ARG A 260 -15.75 -17.18 -0.31
N GLY A 261 -16.67 -16.42 0.27
CA GLY A 261 -17.44 -16.81 1.47
C GLY A 261 -17.92 -15.61 2.26
N ARG A 262 -19.09 -15.71 2.92
CA ARG A 262 -19.50 -14.74 3.93
C ARG A 262 -18.60 -14.93 5.15
N VAL A 263 -18.00 -13.85 5.66
CA VAL A 263 -17.45 -13.85 7.01
C VAL A 263 -18.66 -13.97 7.94
N LEU A 264 -18.93 -15.19 8.41
CA LEU A 264 -19.87 -15.36 9.51
C LEU A 264 -19.24 -14.64 10.72
N PRO A 265 -19.95 -13.74 11.41
CA PRO A 265 -19.46 -13.18 12.66
C PRO A 265 -18.98 -14.32 13.55
N ALA A 266 -17.78 -14.22 14.10
CA ALA A 266 -17.33 -15.16 15.12
C ALA A 266 -18.42 -15.25 16.18
N ALA A 267 -18.91 -16.46 16.46
CA ALA A 267 -19.94 -16.67 17.46
C ALA A 267 -19.51 -15.99 18.76
N GLN A 268 -20.28 -15.01 19.23
CA GLN A 268 -20.07 -14.42 20.53
C GLN A 268 -20.07 -15.58 21.53
N PRO A 269 -19.04 -15.75 22.39
CA PRO A 269 -19.16 -16.67 23.50
C PRO A 269 -20.38 -16.24 24.29
N ALA A 270 -21.32 -17.17 24.50
CA ALA A 270 -22.55 -16.93 25.21
C ALA A 270 -22.22 -16.16 26.49
N SER A 271 -22.68 -14.90 26.56
CA SER A 271 -22.61 -14.11 27.78
C SER A 271 -23.20 -14.97 28.88
N GLY A 272 -22.35 -15.33 29.86
CA GLY A 272 -22.71 -16.22 30.94
C GLY A 272 -24.05 -15.81 31.52
N ALA A 273 -24.95 -16.78 31.62
CA ALA A 273 -26.17 -16.64 32.38
C ALA A 273 -25.79 -16.16 33.78
N VAL A 274 -26.14 -14.92 34.09
CA VAL A 274 -26.19 -14.42 35.46
C VAL A 274 -27.21 -15.31 36.17
N SER A 275 -26.74 -16.21 37.01
CA SER A 275 -27.57 -16.97 37.93
C SER A 275 -28.19 -15.99 38.93
N PRO A 276 -29.53 -15.97 39.12
CA PRO A 276 -30.12 -15.25 40.23
C PRO A 276 -29.81 -16.01 41.51
N GLY A 277 -29.11 -15.35 42.43
CA GLY A 277 -28.91 -15.74 43.82
C GLY A 277 -29.20 -14.53 44.70
#